data_AF-A0A254RF29-F1
#
_entry.id   AF-A0A254RF29-F1
#
_cell.length_a   1.000
_cell.length_b   1.000
_cell.length_c   1.000
_cell.angle_alpha   90.00
_cell.angle_beta   90.00
_cell.angle_gamma   90.00
#
_symmetry.space_group_name_H-M   'P 1'
#
loop_
_entity.id
_entity.type
_entity.pdbx_description
1 polymer ?
#
loop_
_entity_poly.entity_id
_entity_poly.type
_entity_poly.pdbx_seq_one_letter_code
_entity_poly.pdbx_strand_id
1 'polypeptide(L)'
;MMNYQDAWNKIVEKEKDLSGKKEEAVQTMWESVILRDYLEYKKDCINSQRKIRIGSTDKIADIVLCKENKEMCIVELKRFELHEGRNQLFSYLKQIDRVSIGVLVCDKLYVYDYQYGRDAEKQPYVEISFEENNLDGISFVELFNSSNFDERKIKEWIAKKNEERQLLKQKQNNFNKNVAQIKNEINDSLIKELLKKYFINERGFTKEEFEKADSEHNQISPQPLLRNRRNTANKRMEKFKEWLTAHKYSPNVASGYASAVNYIEQHQCKLGNNIDIWNASKGTIRDLVRDYDSDGKYAKIGLERHAAIKNGLKRYYEFLS
;
A
#
# COMPACT_ATOMS: atom_id res chain seq x y z
N MET A 1 -23.52 -28.56 -5.37
CA MET A 1 -22.41 -28.00 -4.59
C MET A 1 -21.81 -26.89 -5.43
N MET A 2 -21.73 -25.68 -4.88
CA MET A 2 -21.18 -24.54 -5.60
C MET A 2 -19.67 -24.73 -5.74
N ASN A 3 -19.11 -24.45 -6.92
CA ASN A 3 -17.67 -24.49 -7.12
C ASN A 3 -17.01 -23.39 -6.25
N TYR A 4 -15.83 -23.65 -5.66
CA TYR A 4 -15.13 -22.71 -4.77
C TYR A 4 -14.82 -21.36 -5.44
N GLN A 5 -14.51 -21.35 -6.74
CA GLN A 5 -14.34 -20.14 -7.52
C GLN A 5 -15.62 -19.32 -7.63
N ASP A 6 -16.74 -19.98 -7.91
CA ASP A 6 -18.03 -19.29 -7.99
C ASP A 6 -18.43 -18.74 -6.62
N ALA A 7 -18.21 -19.51 -5.54
CA ALA A 7 -18.46 -19.09 -4.17
C ALA A 7 -17.60 -17.87 -3.79
N TRP A 8 -16.30 -17.87 -4.11
CA TRP A 8 -15.45 -16.70 -3.90
C TRP A 8 -15.93 -15.47 -4.68
N ASN A 9 -16.27 -15.64 -5.96
CA ASN A 9 -16.77 -14.54 -6.78
C ASN A 9 -18.09 -13.97 -6.23
N LYS A 10 -18.95 -14.81 -5.64
CA LYS A 10 -20.15 -14.34 -4.92
C LYS A 10 -19.82 -13.60 -3.63
N ILE A 11 -18.81 -14.03 -2.87
CA ILE A 11 -18.32 -13.27 -1.71
C ILE A 11 -17.86 -11.88 -2.16
N VAL A 12 -17.12 -11.78 -3.26
CA VAL A 12 -16.66 -10.50 -3.83
C VAL A 12 -17.84 -9.62 -4.27
N GLU A 13 -18.85 -10.18 -4.92
CA GLU A 13 -20.09 -9.47 -5.28
C GLU A 13 -20.78 -8.90 -4.03
N LYS A 14 -20.88 -9.72 -2.98
CA LYS A 14 -21.49 -9.34 -1.71
C LYS A 14 -20.70 -8.26 -0.97
N GLU A 15 -19.39 -8.30 -1.00
CA GLU A 15 -18.56 -7.25 -0.39
C GLU A 15 -18.74 -5.91 -1.11
N LYS A 16 -18.87 -5.91 -2.45
CA LYS A 16 -19.21 -4.69 -3.20
C LYS A 16 -20.55 -4.10 -2.74
N ASP A 17 -21.57 -4.96 -2.53
CA ASP A 17 -22.89 -4.57 -2.01
C ASP A 17 -22.85 -4.05 -0.57
N LEU A 18 -21.80 -4.39 0.19
CA LEU A 18 -21.61 -3.91 1.54
C LEU A 18 -21.01 -2.51 1.60
N SER A 19 -20.40 -1.99 0.53
CA SER A 19 -19.76 -0.67 0.58
C SER A 19 -20.69 0.42 1.11
N GLY A 20 -20.27 1.13 2.17
CA GLY A 20 -21.04 2.21 2.81
C GLY A 20 -22.16 1.78 3.78
N LYS A 21 -22.38 0.48 4.02
CA LYS A 21 -23.35 0.00 5.02
C LYS A 21 -22.79 0.04 6.46
N LYS A 22 -23.66 -0.05 7.47
CA LYS A 22 -23.25 -0.18 8.89
C LYS A 22 -22.66 -1.56 9.19
N GLU A 23 -21.85 -1.68 10.25
CA GLU A 23 -21.23 -2.94 10.68
C GLU A 23 -22.24 -4.05 10.95
N GLU A 24 -23.41 -3.73 11.52
CA GLU A 24 -24.50 -4.70 11.74
C GLU A 24 -24.96 -5.38 10.44
N ALA A 25 -25.00 -4.64 9.33
CA ALA A 25 -25.35 -5.20 8.02
C ALA A 25 -24.24 -6.10 7.46
N VAL A 26 -22.98 -5.76 7.73
CA VAL A 26 -21.81 -6.60 7.39
C VAL A 26 -21.88 -7.89 8.17
N GLN A 27 -22.08 -7.80 9.49
CA GLN A 27 -22.20 -8.95 10.38
C GLN A 27 -23.33 -9.88 9.93
N THR A 28 -24.53 -9.33 9.70
CA THR A 28 -25.66 -10.12 9.21
C THR A 28 -25.33 -10.84 7.90
N MET A 29 -24.66 -10.16 6.96
CA MET A 29 -24.29 -10.76 5.69
C MET A 29 -23.26 -11.88 5.84
N TRP A 30 -22.23 -11.65 6.66
CA TRP A 30 -21.22 -12.65 6.94
C TRP A 30 -21.82 -13.90 7.59
N GLU A 31 -22.67 -13.73 8.59
CA GLU A 31 -23.32 -14.84 9.30
C GLU A 31 -24.34 -15.58 8.45
N SER A 32 -25.24 -14.86 7.77
CA SER A 32 -26.41 -15.46 7.13
C SER A 32 -26.15 -15.95 5.72
N VAL A 33 -25.19 -15.34 5.01
CA VAL A 33 -24.90 -15.62 3.60
C VAL A 33 -23.51 -16.23 3.44
N ILE A 34 -22.46 -15.51 3.84
CA ILE A 34 -21.09 -15.97 3.52
C ILE A 34 -20.77 -17.28 4.24
N LEU A 35 -20.93 -17.32 5.56
CA LEU A 35 -20.61 -18.50 6.35
C LEU A 35 -21.55 -19.68 6.06
N ARG A 36 -22.84 -19.42 5.86
CA ARG A 36 -23.85 -20.47 5.69
C ARG A 36 -23.99 -20.97 4.26
N ASP A 37 -24.06 -20.07 3.29
CA ASP A 37 -24.35 -20.43 1.89
C ASP A 37 -23.07 -20.70 1.10
N TYR A 38 -21.98 -20.00 1.40
CA TYR A 38 -20.73 -20.12 0.63
C TYR A 38 -19.65 -20.97 1.32
N LEU A 39 -19.58 -20.96 2.66
CA LEU A 39 -18.69 -21.83 3.44
C LEU A 39 -19.41 -23.03 4.09
N GLU A 40 -20.72 -23.16 3.87
CA GLU A 40 -21.53 -24.33 4.26
C GLU A 40 -21.56 -24.62 5.77
N TYR A 41 -21.37 -23.61 6.62
CA TYR A 41 -21.54 -23.77 8.07
C TYR A 41 -23.02 -23.83 8.45
N LYS A 42 -23.33 -24.74 9.39
CA LYS A 42 -24.65 -24.79 10.03
C LYS A 42 -24.75 -23.66 11.06
N LYS A 43 -25.98 -23.24 11.37
CA LYS A 43 -26.24 -22.12 12.29
C LYS A 43 -25.67 -22.36 13.70
N ASP A 44 -25.71 -23.60 14.18
CA ASP A 44 -25.15 -24.03 15.48
C ASP A 44 -23.62 -24.01 15.52
N CYS A 45 -22.96 -23.95 14.36
CA CYS A 45 -21.51 -23.78 14.25
C CYS A 45 -21.06 -22.31 14.29
N ILE A 46 -21.98 -21.35 14.28
CA ILE A 46 -21.70 -19.91 14.20
C ILE A 46 -22.14 -19.25 15.50
N ASN A 47 -21.18 -18.94 16.37
CA ASN A 47 -21.43 -18.24 17.62
C ASN A 47 -21.16 -16.74 17.46
N SER A 48 -22.21 -16.00 17.14
CA SER A 48 -22.17 -14.54 17.01
C SER A 48 -22.10 -13.83 18.35
N GLN A 49 -21.41 -12.69 18.37
CA GLN A 49 -21.34 -11.78 19.52
C GLN A 49 -20.97 -12.49 20.83
N ARG A 50 -20.02 -13.42 20.76
CA ARG A 50 -19.60 -14.24 21.90
C ARG A 50 -18.88 -13.37 22.92
N LYS A 51 -19.38 -13.36 24.15
CA LYS A 51 -18.68 -12.75 25.28
C LYS A 51 -17.44 -13.55 25.64
N ILE A 52 -16.28 -12.92 25.51
CA ILE A 52 -14.98 -13.42 25.94
C ILE A 52 -14.57 -12.60 27.15
N ARG A 53 -14.37 -13.27 28.29
CA ARG A 53 -13.90 -12.62 29.50
C ARG A 53 -12.42 -12.31 29.38
N ILE A 54 -12.06 -11.03 29.42
CA ILE A 54 -10.68 -10.54 29.36
C ILE A 54 -10.40 -9.80 30.67
N GLY A 55 -9.77 -10.49 31.61
CA GLY A 55 -9.55 -9.96 32.96
C GLY A 55 -10.88 -9.68 33.69
N SER A 56 -11.12 -8.42 34.04
CA SER A 56 -12.34 -7.95 34.72
C SER A 56 -13.44 -7.44 33.78
N THR A 57 -13.20 -7.40 32.47
CA THR A 57 -14.15 -6.90 31.46
C THR A 57 -14.56 -8.01 30.50
N ASP A 58 -15.83 -7.99 30.07
CA ASP A 58 -16.30 -8.81 28.96
C ASP A 58 -16.08 -8.05 27.65
N LYS A 59 -15.41 -8.69 26.70
CA LYS A 59 -15.35 -8.23 25.31
C LYS A 59 -16.19 -9.14 24.43
N ILE A 60 -16.62 -8.63 23.28
CA ILE A 60 -17.50 -9.34 22.36
C ILE A 60 -16.74 -9.60 21.07
N ALA A 61 -16.48 -10.87 20.75
CA ALA A 61 -16.01 -11.25 19.43
C ALA A 61 -17.20 -11.28 18.46
N ASP A 62 -16.99 -10.79 17.24
CA ASP A 62 -18.07 -10.70 16.26
C ASP A 62 -18.60 -12.08 15.91
N ILE A 63 -17.72 -13.02 15.54
CA ILE A 63 -18.09 -14.39 15.22
C ILE A 63 -17.01 -15.37 15.71
N VAL A 64 -17.45 -16.45 16.34
CA VAL A 64 -16.60 -17.62 16.67
C VAL A 64 -17.17 -18.85 15.96
N LEU A 65 -16.35 -19.48 15.12
CA LEU A 65 -16.70 -20.72 14.42
C LEU A 65 -16.38 -21.93 15.30
N CYS A 66 -17.34 -22.85 15.39
CA CYS A 66 -17.25 -24.07 16.19
C CYS A 66 -17.59 -25.32 15.37
N LYS A 67 -16.92 -26.43 15.69
CA LYS A 67 -17.28 -27.79 15.21
C LYS A 67 -17.21 -28.72 16.40
N GLU A 68 -18.27 -29.50 16.59
CA GLU A 68 -18.38 -30.46 17.70
C GLU A 68 -18.09 -29.81 19.07
N ASN A 69 -18.66 -28.62 19.31
CA ASN A 69 -18.47 -27.79 20.51
C ASN A 69 -17.03 -27.31 20.78
N LYS A 70 -16.10 -27.50 19.84
CA LYS A 70 -14.75 -26.93 19.89
C LYS A 70 -14.68 -25.66 19.04
N GLU A 71 -14.13 -24.59 19.60
CA GLU A 71 -13.82 -23.35 18.88
C GLU A 71 -12.63 -23.60 17.93
N MET A 72 -12.73 -23.09 16.71
CA MET A 72 -11.76 -23.37 15.64
C MET A 72 -11.16 -22.12 15.04
N CYS A 73 -11.97 -21.08 14.91
CA CYS A 73 -11.58 -19.84 14.28
C CYS A 73 -12.39 -18.67 14.86
N ILE A 74 -11.73 -17.52 15.00
CA ILE A 74 -12.39 -16.25 15.34
C ILE A 74 -12.41 -15.40 14.09
N VAL A 75 -13.57 -14.85 13.74
CA VAL A 75 -13.72 -13.86 12.67
C VAL A 75 -14.06 -12.52 13.28
N GLU A 76 -13.22 -11.54 13.01
CA GLU A 76 -13.39 -10.14 13.39
C GLU A 76 -13.77 -9.33 12.14
N LEU A 77 -14.79 -8.47 12.25
CA LEU A 77 -15.31 -7.67 11.16
C LEU A 77 -15.06 -6.20 11.46
N LYS A 78 -14.26 -5.53 10.62
CA LYS A 78 -14.02 -4.09 10.66
C LYS A 78 -14.24 -3.48 9.30
N ARG A 79 -14.47 -2.16 9.25
CA ARG A 79 -14.66 -1.45 7.97
C ARG A 79 -13.36 -0.91 7.38
N PHE A 80 -12.58 -0.18 8.17
CA PHE A 80 -11.39 0.52 7.68
C PHE A 80 -10.22 0.53 8.69
N GLU A 81 -10.36 -0.14 9.83
CA GLU A 81 -9.44 -0.02 10.95
C GLU A 81 -8.63 -1.30 11.12
N LEU A 82 -7.74 -1.57 10.15
CA LEU A 82 -6.89 -2.76 10.15
C LEU A 82 -6.11 -2.94 11.46
N HIS A 83 -5.47 -1.87 11.96
CA HIS A 83 -4.67 -1.95 13.17
C HIS A 83 -5.50 -2.23 14.42
N GLU A 84 -6.66 -1.58 14.56
CA GLU A 84 -7.56 -1.79 15.69
C GLU A 84 -8.20 -3.18 15.64
N GLY A 85 -8.74 -3.57 14.48
CA GLY A 85 -9.30 -4.90 14.25
C GLY A 85 -8.31 -6.02 14.52
N ARG A 86 -7.06 -5.87 14.05
CA ARG A 86 -6.01 -6.85 14.31
C ARG A 86 -5.68 -6.95 15.80
N ASN A 87 -5.59 -5.82 16.50
CA ASN A 87 -5.33 -5.82 17.95
C ASN A 87 -6.48 -6.48 18.73
N GLN A 88 -7.73 -6.22 18.31
CA GLN A 88 -8.92 -6.84 18.88
C GLN A 88 -8.94 -8.35 18.64
N LEU A 89 -8.76 -8.79 17.39
CA LEU A 89 -8.65 -10.20 17.01
C LEU A 89 -7.55 -10.91 17.81
N PHE A 90 -6.35 -10.34 17.91
CA PHE A 90 -5.24 -10.94 18.67
C PHE A 90 -5.52 -10.99 20.17
N SER A 91 -6.24 -10.00 20.70
CA SER A 91 -6.71 -10.03 22.09
C SER A 91 -7.65 -11.21 22.33
N TYR A 92 -8.47 -11.59 21.34
CA TYR A 92 -9.36 -12.75 21.43
C TYR A 92 -8.63 -14.07 21.31
N LEU A 93 -7.76 -14.22 20.31
CA LEU A 93 -6.94 -15.42 20.11
C LEU A 93 -6.02 -15.68 21.31
N LYS A 94 -5.56 -14.64 22.00
CA LYS A 94 -4.77 -14.80 23.23
C LYS A 94 -5.56 -15.40 24.40
N GLN A 95 -6.89 -15.22 24.44
CA GLN A 95 -7.73 -15.58 25.59
C GLN A 95 -8.49 -16.88 25.37
N ILE A 96 -8.86 -17.20 24.12
CA ILE A 96 -9.50 -18.47 23.81
C ILE A 96 -8.43 -19.55 23.68
N ASP A 97 -8.43 -20.48 24.64
CA ASP A 97 -7.49 -21.60 24.63
C ASP A 97 -7.60 -22.42 23.33
N ARG A 98 -6.45 -22.78 22.75
CA ARG A 98 -6.32 -23.64 21.56
C ARG A 98 -6.89 -23.10 20.23
N VAL A 99 -7.32 -21.84 20.16
CA VAL A 99 -7.69 -21.21 18.88
C VAL A 99 -6.54 -20.36 18.36
N SER A 100 -5.95 -20.79 17.26
CA SER A 100 -4.83 -20.09 16.62
C SER A 100 -5.22 -19.42 15.29
N ILE A 101 -6.32 -19.83 14.67
CA ILE A 101 -6.74 -19.28 13.37
C ILE A 101 -7.65 -18.08 13.59
N GLY A 102 -7.24 -16.93 13.07
CA GLY A 102 -8.03 -15.70 13.08
C GLY A 102 -8.28 -15.19 11.68
N VAL A 103 -9.49 -14.72 11.41
CA VAL A 103 -9.84 -14.01 10.17
C VAL A 103 -10.22 -12.59 10.54
N LEU A 104 -9.59 -11.61 9.91
CA LEU A 104 -9.99 -10.21 9.98
C LEU A 104 -10.53 -9.81 8.61
N VAL A 105 -11.76 -9.34 8.59
CA VAL A 105 -12.41 -8.78 7.40
C VAL A 105 -12.35 -7.26 7.53
N CYS A 106 -11.73 -6.60 6.56
CA CYS A 106 -11.59 -5.14 6.49
C CYS A 106 -11.76 -4.69 5.03
N ASP A 107 -10.87 -3.83 4.54
CA ASP A 107 -10.69 -3.54 3.10
C ASP A 107 -10.25 -4.78 2.31
N LYS A 108 -9.63 -5.73 3.01
CA LYS A 108 -9.21 -7.05 2.54
C LYS A 108 -9.54 -8.10 3.58
N LEU A 109 -9.40 -9.36 3.20
CA LEU A 109 -9.47 -10.48 4.11
C LEU A 109 -8.07 -10.87 4.55
N TYR A 110 -7.85 -10.91 5.86
CA TYR A 110 -6.58 -11.29 6.47
C TYR A 110 -6.75 -12.58 7.28
N VAL A 111 -6.02 -13.62 6.93
CA VAL A 111 -6.05 -14.90 7.65
C VAL A 111 -4.75 -15.07 8.42
N TYR A 112 -4.83 -15.19 9.75
CA TYR A 112 -3.71 -15.29 10.66
C TYR A 112 -3.54 -16.71 11.21
N ASP A 113 -2.28 -17.15 11.31
CA ASP A 113 -1.85 -18.24 12.20
C ASP A 113 -1.23 -17.56 13.43
N TYR A 114 -2.03 -17.38 14.48
CA TYR A 114 -1.61 -16.69 15.68
C TYR A 114 -0.71 -17.58 16.53
N GLN A 115 0.53 -17.13 16.70
CA GLN A 115 1.56 -17.81 17.48
C GLN A 115 1.78 -17.08 18.81
N TYR A 116 1.49 -17.77 19.91
CA TYR A 116 1.68 -17.23 21.26
C TYR A 116 3.13 -16.80 21.49
N GLY A 117 3.30 -15.62 22.12
CA GLY A 117 4.61 -15.06 22.44
C GLY A 117 5.33 -14.36 21.28
N ARG A 118 4.78 -14.41 20.06
CA ARG A 118 5.33 -13.70 18.90
C ARG A 118 4.75 -12.27 18.81
N ASP A 119 5.60 -11.32 18.42
CA ASP A 119 5.19 -9.92 18.20
C ASP A 119 4.03 -9.83 17.19
N ALA A 120 3.08 -8.92 17.45
CA ALA A 120 1.90 -8.72 16.60
C ALA A 120 2.26 -8.45 15.12
N GLU A 121 3.32 -7.68 14.85
CA GLU A 121 3.80 -7.37 13.50
C GLU A 121 4.48 -8.55 12.79
N LYS A 122 4.88 -9.58 13.54
CA LYS A 122 5.59 -10.75 13.03
C LYS A 122 4.68 -11.97 12.84
N GLN A 123 3.41 -11.86 13.24
CA GLN A 123 2.44 -12.94 13.08
C GLN A 123 2.32 -13.33 11.59
N PRO A 124 2.39 -14.63 11.25
CA PRO A 124 2.14 -15.10 9.90
C PRO A 124 0.70 -14.81 9.46
N TYR A 125 0.54 -14.38 8.22
CA TYR A 125 -0.79 -14.14 7.65
C TYR A 125 -0.80 -14.19 6.13
N VAL A 126 -1.97 -14.47 5.57
CA VAL A 126 -2.33 -14.25 4.17
C VAL A 126 -3.20 -13.01 4.06
N GLU A 127 -2.94 -12.17 3.06
CA GLU A 127 -3.77 -11.03 2.70
C GLU A 127 -4.45 -11.33 1.36
N ILE A 128 -5.77 -11.16 1.31
CA ILE A 128 -6.60 -11.52 0.16
C ILE A 128 -7.44 -10.31 -0.23
N SER A 129 -7.19 -9.77 -1.42
CA SER A 129 -8.03 -8.72 -2.01
C SER A 129 -9.37 -9.31 -2.46
N PHE A 130 -10.46 -8.57 -2.26
CA PHE A 130 -11.79 -8.91 -2.78
C PHE A 130 -11.87 -8.67 -4.31
N GLU A 131 -11.19 -9.54 -5.06
CA GLU A 131 -11.13 -9.52 -6.52
C GLU A 131 -11.64 -10.85 -7.07
N GLU A 132 -12.41 -10.79 -8.15
CA GLU A 132 -12.91 -11.98 -8.82
C GLU A 132 -11.74 -12.85 -9.31
N ASN A 133 -11.89 -14.17 -9.16
CA ASN A 133 -10.90 -15.17 -9.52
C ASN A 133 -9.54 -15.03 -8.79
N ASN A 134 -9.53 -14.37 -7.62
CA ASN A 134 -8.35 -14.33 -6.77
C ASN A 134 -8.04 -15.74 -6.22
N LEU A 135 -6.88 -16.30 -6.61
CA LEU A 135 -6.50 -17.67 -6.24
C LEU A 135 -6.45 -17.89 -4.72
N ASP A 136 -5.99 -16.90 -3.95
CA ASP A 136 -5.94 -17.00 -2.48
C ASP A 136 -7.34 -16.93 -1.86
N GLY A 137 -8.25 -16.18 -2.48
CA GLY A 137 -9.66 -16.18 -2.12
C GLY A 137 -10.37 -17.50 -2.41
N ILE A 138 -10.06 -18.13 -3.54
CA ILE A 138 -10.55 -19.48 -3.87
C ILE A 138 -10.02 -20.50 -2.85
N SER A 139 -8.73 -20.44 -2.53
CA SER A 139 -8.13 -21.28 -1.48
C SER A 139 -8.74 -21.03 -0.11
N PHE A 140 -9.08 -19.78 0.23
CA PHE A 140 -9.80 -19.47 1.46
C PHE A 140 -11.15 -20.20 1.51
N VAL A 141 -11.97 -20.11 0.45
CA VAL A 141 -13.25 -20.81 0.39
C VAL A 141 -13.09 -22.32 0.54
N GLU A 142 -12.12 -22.91 -0.17
CA GLU A 142 -11.83 -24.34 -0.08
C GLU A 142 -11.42 -24.77 1.33
N LEU A 143 -10.48 -24.05 1.95
CA LEU A 143 -9.89 -24.40 3.24
C LEU A 143 -10.81 -24.10 4.42
N PHE A 144 -11.66 -23.07 4.32
CA PHE A 144 -12.60 -22.69 5.38
C PHE A 144 -14.00 -23.25 5.16
N ASN A 145 -14.27 -24.01 4.09
CA ASN A 145 -15.52 -24.75 3.97
C ASN A 145 -15.68 -25.71 5.16
N SER A 146 -16.89 -25.80 5.71
CA SER A 146 -17.18 -26.56 6.94
C SER A 146 -16.79 -28.05 6.88
N SER A 147 -16.86 -28.65 5.68
CA SER A 147 -16.49 -30.04 5.42
C SER A 147 -14.97 -30.24 5.31
N ASN A 148 -14.24 -29.21 4.85
CA ASN A 148 -12.81 -29.29 4.57
C ASN A 148 -11.92 -28.68 5.65
N PHE A 149 -12.49 -27.92 6.60
CA PHE A 149 -11.70 -27.19 7.58
C PHE A 149 -10.73 -28.11 8.32
N ASP A 150 -9.45 -27.78 8.19
CA ASP A 150 -8.33 -28.45 8.83
C ASP A 150 -7.30 -27.38 9.23
N GLU A 151 -7.14 -27.18 10.55
CA GLU A 151 -6.23 -26.19 11.13
C GLU A 151 -4.79 -26.35 10.61
N ARG A 152 -4.32 -27.60 10.43
CA ARG A 152 -2.96 -27.87 9.97
C ARG A 152 -2.78 -27.43 8.51
N LYS A 153 -3.72 -27.77 7.63
CA LYS A 153 -3.66 -27.35 6.22
C LYS A 153 -3.69 -25.83 6.07
N ILE A 154 -4.52 -25.16 6.87
CA ILE A 154 -4.60 -23.69 6.89
C ILE A 154 -3.25 -23.10 7.32
N LYS A 155 -2.62 -23.62 8.38
CA LYS A 155 -1.29 -23.15 8.83
C LYS A 155 -0.20 -23.38 7.79
N GLU A 156 -0.18 -24.54 7.14
CA GLU A 156 0.75 -24.85 6.06
C GLU A 156 0.60 -23.86 4.89
N TRP A 157 -0.64 -23.56 4.50
CA TRP A 157 -0.94 -22.55 3.47
C TRP A 157 -0.48 -21.14 3.88
N ILE A 158 -0.77 -20.71 5.11
CA ILE A 158 -0.32 -19.41 5.65
C ILE A 158 1.21 -19.33 5.69
N ALA A 159 1.89 -20.39 6.14
CA ALA A 159 3.34 -20.46 6.22
C ALA A 159 3.98 -20.29 4.84
N LYS A 160 3.53 -21.06 3.85
CA LYS A 160 3.99 -20.95 2.46
C LYS A 160 3.82 -19.54 1.89
N LYS A 161 2.65 -18.93 2.08
CA LYS A 161 2.38 -17.56 1.62
C LYS A 161 3.24 -16.52 2.31
N ASN A 162 3.51 -16.70 3.60
CA ASN A 162 4.39 -15.83 4.35
C ASN A 162 5.84 -15.93 3.87
N GLU A 163 6.33 -17.13 3.54
CA GLU A 163 7.66 -17.35 2.94
C GLU A 163 7.78 -16.68 1.57
N GLU A 164 6.80 -16.87 0.67
CA GLU A 164 6.74 -16.21 -0.64
C GLU A 164 6.82 -14.68 -0.50
N ARG A 165 6.04 -14.12 0.43
CA ARG A 165 6.04 -12.68 0.71
C ARG A 165 7.39 -12.19 1.25
N GLN A 166 8.03 -12.94 2.14
CA GLN A 166 9.35 -12.58 2.68
C GLN A 166 10.42 -12.58 1.58
N LEU A 167 10.40 -13.58 0.70
CA LEU A 167 11.32 -13.67 -0.44
C LEU A 167 11.16 -12.48 -1.39
N LEU A 168 9.91 -12.08 -1.69
CA LEU A 168 9.63 -10.90 -2.52
C LEU A 168 10.14 -9.60 -1.86
N LYS A 169 9.88 -9.42 -0.56
CA LYS A 169 10.40 -8.26 0.21
C LYS A 169 11.93 -8.21 0.19
N GLN A 170 12.59 -9.36 0.36
CA GLN A 170 14.04 -9.45 0.31
C GLN A 170 14.59 -9.08 -1.08
N LYS A 171 13.99 -9.58 -2.16
CA LYS A 171 14.35 -9.22 -3.54
C LYS A 171 14.20 -7.71 -3.78
N GLN A 172 13.10 -7.12 -3.34
CA GLN A 172 12.87 -5.68 -3.48
C GLN A 172 13.88 -4.86 -2.68
N ASN A 173 14.19 -5.27 -1.45
CA ASN A 173 15.19 -4.60 -0.62
C ASN A 173 16.58 -4.66 -1.26
N ASN A 174 16.98 -5.82 -1.80
CA ASN A 174 18.23 -5.98 -2.52
C ASN A 174 18.27 -5.11 -3.78
N PHE A 175 17.19 -5.09 -4.56
CA PHE A 175 17.08 -4.20 -5.72
C PHE A 175 17.25 -2.73 -5.32
N ASN A 176 16.55 -2.27 -4.29
CA ASN A 176 16.63 -0.89 -3.80
C ASN A 176 18.05 -0.55 -3.30
N LYS A 177 18.71 -1.48 -2.60
CA LYS A 177 20.10 -1.35 -2.16
C LYS A 177 21.04 -1.20 -3.36
N ASN A 178 20.90 -2.05 -4.38
CA ASN A 178 21.71 -1.99 -5.59
C ASN A 178 21.49 -0.68 -6.36
N VAL A 179 20.23 -0.22 -6.49
CA VAL A 179 19.92 1.07 -7.11
C VAL A 179 20.56 2.23 -6.33
N ALA A 180 20.51 2.21 -5.01
CA ALA A 180 21.16 3.23 -4.18
C ALA A 180 22.69 3.20 -4.35
N GLN A 181 23.29 2.02 -4.43
CA GLN A 181 24.72 1.85 -4.67
C GLN A 181 25.12 2.39 -6.06
N ILE A 182 24.40 2.00 -7.12
CA ILE A 182 24.64 2.51 -8.48
C ILE A 182 24.54 4.03 -8.52
N LYS A 183 23.53 4.63 -7.86
CA LYS A 183 23.38 6.09 -7.79
C LYS A 183 24.57 6.78 -7.12
N ASN A 184 25.18 6.15 -6.11
CA ASN A 184 26.36 6.69 -5.44
C ASN A 184 27.63 6.52 -6.28
N GLU A 185 27.71 5.45 -7.07
CA GLU A 185 28.84 5.18 -7.96
C GLU A 185 28.82 6.06 -9.23
N ILE A 186 27.64 6.42 -9.74
CA ILE A 186 27.49 7.39 -10.83
C ILE A 186 27.85 8.78 -10.31
N ASN A 187 29.09 9.18 -10.54
CA ASN A 187 29.61 10.50 -10.20
C ASN A 187 30.35 11.13 -11.38
N ASP A 188 30.63 12.43 -11.27
CA ASP A 188 31.26 13.21 -12.34
C ASP A 188 32.64 12.64 -12.74
N SER A 189 33.37 12.06 -11.80
CA SER A 189 34.67 11.41 -12.08
C SER A 189 34.50 10.19 -12.97
N LEU A 190 33.57 9.29 -12.64
CA LEU A 190 33.28 8.10 -13.44
C LEU A 190 32.81 8.49 -14.85
N ILE A 191 31.89 9.45 -14.95
CA ILE A 191 31.39 9.94 -16.25
C ILE A 191 32.55 10.51 -17.07
N LYS A 192 33.39 11.34 -16.45
CA LYS A 192 34.54 11.94 -17.13
C LYS A 192 35.55 10.89 -17.60
N GLU A 193 35.83 9.88 -16.79
CA GLU A 193 36.70 8.76 -17.19
C GLU A 193 36.13 7.95 -18.34
N LEU A 194 34.81 7.70 -18.35
CA LEU A 194 34.14 7.00 -19.44
C LEU A 194 34.16 7.82 -20.74
N LEU A 195 33.90 9.11 -20.66
CA LEU A 195 34.00 10.02 -21.81
C LEU A 195 35.44 10.08 -22.34
N LYS A 196 36.43 10.16 -21.44
CA LYS A 196 37.84 10.13 -21.80
C LYS A 196 38.21 8.86 -22.55
N LYS A 197 37.79 7.70 -22.05
CA LYS A 197 38.01 6.41 -22.72
C LYS A 197 37.35 6.37 -24.09
N TYR A 198 36.10 6.81 -24.22
CA TYR A 198 35.39 6.83 -25.50
C TYR A 198 36.10 7.69 -26.55
N PHE A 199 36.40 8.96 -26.22
CA PHE A 199 37.02 9.87 -27.20
C PHE A 199 38.46 9.48 -27.55
N ILE A 200 39.24 9.00 -26.59
CA ILE A 200 40.63 8.61 -26.86
C ILE A 200 40.67 7.25 -27.57
N ASN A 201 40.04 6.23 -27.01
CA ASN A 201 40.22 4.86 -27.47
C ASN A 201 39.35 4.53 -28.69
N GLU A 202 38.09 4.99 -28.71
CA GLU A 202 37.16 4.63 -29.79
C GLU A 202 37.14 5.64 -30.93
N ARG A 203 37.39 6.92 -30.63
CA ARG A 203 37.35 8.00 -31.62
C ARG A 203 38.74 8.45 -32.09
N GLY A 204 39.82 7.97 -31.45
CA GLY A 204 41.20 8.23 -31.85
C GLY A 204 41.72 9.64 -31.55
N PHE A 205 41.04 10.39 -30.69
CA PHE A 205 41.53 11.71 -30.27
C PHE A 205 42.70 11.58 -29.29
N THR A 206 43.58 12.58 -29.29
CA THR A 206 44.66 12.65 -28.31
C THR A 206 44.13 13.06 -26.93
N LYS A 207 44.90 12.74 -25.90
CA LYS A 207 44.60 13.13 -24.52
C LYS A 207 44.50 14.66 -24.37
N GLU A 208 45.35 15.39 -25.09
CA GLU A 208 45.43 16.86 -25.07
C GLU A 208 44.20 17.50 -25.72
N GLU A 209 43.74 16.98 -26.86
CA GLU A 209 42.50 17.43 -27.50
C GLU A 209 41.28 17.23 -26.58
N PHE A 210 41.18 16.08 -25.91
CA PHE A 210 40.11 15.83 -24.95
C PHE A 210 40.17 16.77 -23.74
N GLU A 211 41.34 16.97 -23.13
CA GLU A 211 41.50 17.82 -21.95
C GLU A 211 41.21 19.29 -22.27
N LYS A 212 41.61 19.76 -23.45
CA LYS A 212 41.26 21.09 -23.94
C LYS A 212 39.74 21.22 -24.14
N ALA A 213 39.11 20.29 -24.86
CA ALA A 213 37.67 20.33 -25.11
C ALA A 213 36.82 20.22 -23.82
N ASP A 214 37.21 19.37 -22.87
CA ASP A 214 36.55 19.26 -21.56
C ASP A 214 36.70 20.54 -20.73
N SER A 215 37.87 21.19 -20.77
CA SER A 215 38.08 22.46 -20.08
C SER A 215 37.23 23.60 -20.66
N GLU A 216 37.13 23.69 -21.98
CA GLU A 216 36.30 24.69 -22.69
C GLU A 216 34.80 24.37 -22.51
N HIS A 217 34.42 23.08 -22.52
CA HIS A 217 33.05 22.66 -22.28
C HIS A 217 32.59 22.94 -20.85
N ASN A 218 33.45 22.75 -19.84
CA ASN A 218 33.13 23.11 -18.45
C ASN A 218 33.05 24.64 -18.23
N GLN A 219 33.67 25.45 -19.11
CA GLN A 219 33.52 26.91 -19.11
C GLN A 219 32.25 27.39 -19.84
N ILE A 220 31.73 26.62 -20.80
CA ILE A 220 30.57 26.99 -21.63
C ILE A 220 29.26 26.34 -21.11
N SER A 221 29.34 25.20 -20.43
CA SER A 221 28.18 24.54 -19.81
C SER A 221 27.76 25.26 -18.51
N PRO A 222 26.49 25.67 -18.36
CA PRO A 222 26.00 26.24 -17.11
C PRO A 222 25.83 25.13 -16.06
N GLN A 223 26.92 24.67 -15.48
CA GLN A 223 26.95 23.75 -14.34
C GLN A 223 26.30 24.29 -13.04
N PRO A 224 25.92 25.58 -12.86
CA PRO A 224 25.08 25.95 -11.72
C PRO A 224 23.60 25.55 -11.88
N LEU A 225 23.06 25.41 -13.11
CA LEU A 225 21.60 25.42 -13.27
C LEU A 225 20.90 24.11 -12.87
N LEU A 226 21.49 22.93 -13.11
CA LEU A 226 20.85 21.65 -12.76
C LEU A 226 21.04 21.26 -11.28
N ARG A 227 22.20 21.59 -10.70
CA ARG A 227 22.48 21.38 -9.27
C ARG A 227 21.73 22.41 -8.41
N ASN A 228 21.64 23.67 -8.85
CA ASN A 228 20.77 24.64 -8.19
C ASN A 228 19.30 24.32 -8.37
N ARG A 229 18.82 23.84 -9.54
CA ARG A 229 17.39 23.48 -9.72
C ARG A 229 16.91 22.40 -8.76
N ARG A 230 17.69 21.33 -8.54
CA ARG A 230 17.33 20.31 -7.54
C ARG A 230 17.42 20.84 -6.11
N ASN A 231 18.40 21.68 -5.80
CA ASN A 231 18.50 22.31 -4.47
C ASN A 231 17.40 23.34 -4.21
N THR A 232 16.98 24.12 -5.21
CA THR A 232 15.89 25.10 -5.09
C THR A 232 14.53 24.41 -5.05
N ALA A 233 14.30 23.37 -5.85
CA ALA A 233 13.09 22.55 -5.79
C ALA A 233 12.95 21.87 -4.41
N ASN A 234 14.01 21.24 -3.91
CA ASN A 234 14.02 20.65 -2.56
C ASN A 234 13.78 21.71 -1.47
N LYS A 235 14.43 22.86 -1.55
CA LYS A 235 14.24 23.95 -0.58
C LYS A 235 12.82 24.51 -0.61
N ARG A 236 12.20 24.64 -1.80
CA ARG A 236 10.83 25.16 -1.95
C ARG A 236 9.79 24.13 -1.53
N MET A 237 10.07 22.84 -1.74
CA MET A 237 9.27 21.74 -1.22
C MET A 237 9.29 21.71 0.31
N GLU A 238 10.45 21.84 0.96
CA GLU A 238 10.53 21.89 2.42
C GLU A 238 9.80 23.13 2.97
N LYS A 239 9.98 24.31 2.36
CA LYS A 239 9.20 25.51 2.72
C LYS A 239 7.69 25.32 2.57
N PHE A 240 7.26 24.58 1.55
CA PHE A 240 5.84 24.26 1.37
C PHE A 240 5.32 23.34 2.48
N LYS A 241 6.10 22.33 2.91
CA LYS A 241 5.73 21.47 4.04
C LYS A 241 5.68 22.25 5.36
N GLU A 242 6.63 23.14 5.60
CA GLU A 242 6.64 24.05 6.74
C GLU A 242 5.40 24.96 6.73
N TRP A 243 5.09 25.55 5.57
CA TRP A 243 3.89 26.38 5.39
C TRP A 243 2.61 25.59 5.67
N LEU A 244 2.48 24.36 5.17
CA LEU A 244 1.34 23.49 5.46
C LEU A 244 1.22 23.20 6.97
N THR A 245 2.34 22.91 7.63
CA THR A 245 2.35 22.63 9.07
C THR A 245 1.91 23.87 9.87
N ALA A 246 2.35 25.07 9.46
CA ALA A 246 1.88 26.33 10.03
C ALA A 246 0.37 26.57 9.81
N HIS A 247 -0.20 26.00 8.74
CA HIS A 247 -1.64 26.02 8.44
C HIS A 247 -2.41 24.84 9.03
N LYS A 248 -1.90 24.26 10.13
CA LYS A 248 -2.54 23.20 10.94
C LYS A 248 -2.69 21.85 10.22
N TYR A 249 -1.96 21.61 9.14
CA TYR A 249 -1.84 20.26 8.57
C TYR A 249 -0.86 19.42 9.40
N SER A 250 -1.17 18.13 9.60
CA SER A 250 -0.22 17.23 10.25
C SER A 250 1.01 17.00 9.36
N PRO A 251 2.19 16.67 9.92
CA PRO A 251 3.40 16.41 9.14
C PRO A 251 3.21 15.33 8.06
N ASN A 252 2.36 14.33 8.34
CA ASN A 252 2.01 13.27 7.39
C ASN A 252 1.18 13.82 6.22
N VAL A 253 0.21 14.71 6.48
CA VAL A 253 -0.59 15.35 5.43
C VAL A 253 0.28 16.31 4.60
N ALA A 254 1.16 17.08 5.25
CA ALA A 254 2.10 17.96 4.57
C ALA A 254 3.03 17.19 3.62
N SER A 255 3.57 16.07 4.09
CA SER A 255 4.38 15.16 3.26
C SER A 255 3.58 14.51 2.14
N GLY A 256 2.32 14.16 2.40
CA GLY A 256 1.40 13.64 1.38
C GLY A 256 1.12 14.64 0.27
N TYR A 257 0.86 15.91 0.60
CA TYR A 257 0.63 16.97 -0.38
C TYR A 257 1.89 17.31 -1.18
N ALA A 258 3.06 17.37 -0.55
CA ALA A 258 4.32 17.52 -1.28
C ALA A 258 4.57 16.35 -2.25
N SER A 259 4.26 15.12 -1.83
CA SER A 259 4.36 13.93 -2.67
C SER A 259 3.37 13.94 -3.85
N ALA A 260 2.17 14.50 -3.64
CA ALA A 260 1.18 14.72 -4.69
C ALA A 260 1.68 15.70 -5.77
N VAL A 261 2.34 16.80 -5.38
CA VAL A 261 2.95 17.75 -6.32
C VAL A 261 4.03 17.07 -7.17
N ASN A 262 4.90 16.25 -6.56
CA ASN A 262 5.90 15.45 -7.28
C ASN A 262 5.27 14.43 -8.24
N TYR A 263 4.14 13.83 -7.86
CA TYR A 263 3.42 12.90 -8.73
C TYR A 263 2.88 13.58 -9.99
N ILE A 264 2.37 14.80 -9.86
CA ILE A 264 1.90 15.60 -11.00
C ILE A 264 3.07 15.95 -11.92
N GLU A 265 4.22 16.33 -11.38
CA GLU A 265 5.44 16.60 -12.15
C GLU A 265 5.85 15.38 -12.98
N GLN A 266 5.87 14.19 -12.36
CA GLN A 266 6.15 12.94 -13.06
C GLN A 266 5.12 12.63 -14.15
N HIS A 267 3.83 12.90 -13.90
CA HIS A 267 2.79 12.72 -14.91
C HIS A 267 2.98 13.69 -16.09
N GLN A 268 3.29 14.96 -15.85
CA GLN A 268 3.57 15.94 -16.90
C GLN A 268 4.81 15.56 -17.73
N CYS A 269 5.84 14.99 -17.10
CA CYS A 269 7.00 14.45 -17.82
C CYS A 269 6.61 13.28 -18.74
N LYS A 270 5.73 12.38 -18.30
CA LYS A 270 5.23 11.27 -19.15
C LYS A 270 4.42 11.75 -20.36
N LEU A 271 3.76 12.90 -20.23
CA LEU A 271 3.04 13.55 -21.33
C LEU A 271 3.97 14.34 -22.28
N GLY A 272 5.27 14.43 -21.98
CA GLY A 272 6.25 15.18 -22.77
C GLY A 272 6.35 16.67 -22.45
N ASN A 273 5.62 17.17 -21.45
CA ASN A 273 5.59 18.60 -21.12
C ASN A 273 6.82 19.07 -20.32
N ASN A 274 7.52 18.14 -19.65
CA ASN A 274 8.76 18.37 -18.88
C ASN A 274 8.75 19.66 -18.02
N ILE A 275 7.71 19.82 -17.20
CA ILE A 275 7.47 21.01 -16.37
C ILE A 275 8.14 20.80 -15.00
N ASP A 276 9.01 21.71 -14.58
CA ASP A 276 9.49 21.82 -13.19
C ASP A 276 8.44 22.54 -12.35
N ILE A 277 7.59 21.78 -11.66
CA ILE A 277 6.43 22.33 -10.96
C ILE A 277 6.87 23.21 -9.78
N TRP A 278 7.95 22.82 -9.09
CA TRP A 278 8.44 23.55 -7.94
C TRP A 278 8.98 24.94 -8.30
N ASN A 279 9.43 25.14 -9.53
CA ASN A 279 9.93 26.43 -10.01
C ASN A 279 9.02 27.10 -11.04
N ALA A 280 7.87 26.50 -11.36
CA ALA A 280 6.93 27.03 -12.34
C ALA A 280 6.27 28.35 -11.90
N SER A 281 5.80 29.11 -12.90
CA SER A 281 5.05 30.34 -12.65
C SER A 281 3.69 30.03 -12.01
N LYS A 282 3.16 30.97 -11.23
CA LYS A 282 1.81 30.85 -10.65
C LYS A 282 0.73 30.63 -11.72
N GLY A 283 0.89 31.21 -12.91
CA GLY A 283 -0.01 30.98 -14.04
C GLY A 283 -0.01 29.52 -14.50
N THR A 284 1.18 28.94 -14.65
CA THR A 284 1.36 27.52 -14.98
C THR A 284 0.73 26.61 -13.92
N ILE A 285 0.91 26.92 -12.63
CA ILE A 285 0.30 26.14 -11.55
C ILE A 285 -1.22 26.26 -11.56
N ARG A 286 -1.78 27.45 -11.83
CA ARG A 286 -3.23 27.65 -11.96
C ARG A 286 -3.81 26.78 -13.07
N ASP A 287 -3.14 26.71 -14.21
CA ASP A 287 -3.60 25.91 -15.35
C ASP A 287 -3.55 24.41 -15.01
N LEU A 288 -2.50 23.96 -14.32
CA LEU A 288 -2.45 22.59 -13.79
C LEU A 288 -3.55 22.33 -12.74
N VAL A 289 -3.88 23.30 -11.87
CA VAL A 289 -4.98 23.14 -10.91
C VAL A 289 -6.30 22.89 -11.64
N ARG A 290 -6.57 23.64 -12.73
CA ARG A 290 -7.75 23.44 -13.57
C ARG A 290 -7.72 22.08 -14.27
N ASP A 291 -6.57 21.71 -14.83
CA ASP A 291 -6.45 20.46 -15.58
C ASP A 291 -6.64 19.22 -14.69
N TYR A 292 -6.26 19.28 -13.41
CA TYR A 292 -6.43 18.18 -12.44
C TYR A 292 -7.66 18.36 -11.53
N ASP A 293 -8.52 19.35 -11.80
CA ASP A 293 -9.77 19.50 -11.06
C ASP A 293 -10.79 18.43 -11.46
N SER A 294 -11.92 18.37 -10.76
CA SER A 294 -12.96 17.32 -10.92
C SER A 294 -13.59 17.27 -12.32
N ASP A 295 -13.51 18.37 -13.07
CA ASP A 295 -13.99 18.56 -14.45
C ASP A 295 -12.84 18.81 -15.44
N GLY A 296 -11.58 18.69 -14.98
CA GLY A 296 -10.38 18.96 -15.76
C GLY A 296 -9.97 17.82 -16.69
N LYS A 297 -9.03 18.13 -17.61
CA LYS A 297 -8.46 17.18 -18.58
C LYS A 297 -7.90 15.90 -17.94
N TYR A 298 -7.40 15.99 -16.71
CA TYR A 298 -6.81 14.91 -15.93
C TYR A 298 -7.61 14.63 -14.64
N ALA A 299 -8.93 14.89 -14.64
CA ALA A 299 -9.81 14.70 -13.47
C ALA A 299 -9.67 13.32 -12.81
N LYS A 300 -9.56 12.26 -13.61
CA LYS A 300 -9.36 10.88 -13.11
C LYS A 300 -8.11 10.77 -12.21
N ILE A 301 -7.02 11.41 -12.63
CA ILE A 301 -5.75 11.43 -11.88
C ILE A 301 -5.83 12.39 -10.69
N GLY A 302 -6.52 13.51 -10.84
CA GLY A 302 -6.77 14.46 -9.75
C GLY A 302 -7.54 13.83 -8.57
N LEU A 303 -8.44 12.88 -8.85
CA LEU A 303 -9.26 12.16 -7.87
C LEU A 303 -8.57 10.93 -7.27
N GLU A 304 -7.46 10.46 -7.84
CA GLU A 304 -6.66 9.38 -7.24
C GLU A 304 -6.18 9.75 -5.82
N ARG A 305 -5.95 8.72 -4.99
CA ARG A 305 -5.49 8.86 -3.60
C ARG A 305 -6.40 9.77 -2.76
N HIS A 306 -7.71 9.54 -2.80
CA HIS A 306 -8.70 10.32 -2.07
C HIS A 306 -8.61 11.84 -2.35
N ALA A 307 -8.43 12.21 -3.63
CA ALA A 307 -8.23 13.59 -4.08
C ALA A 307 -7.02 14.32 -3.48
N ALA A 308 -6.06 13.61 -2.87
CA ALA A 308 -4.83 14.19 -2.34
C ALA A 308 -3.99 14.87 -3.43
N ILE A 309 -4.08 14.40 -4.68
CA ILE A 309 -3.38 14.96 -5.85
C ILE A 309 -3.92 16.35 -6.16
N LYS A 310 -5.22 16.47 -6.40
CA LYS A 310 -5.91 17.75 -6.62
C LYS A 310 -5.70 18.71 -5.43
N ASN A 311 -5.90 18.23 -4.21
CA ASN A 311 -5.81 19.07 -3.02
C ASN A 311 -4.38 19.55 -2.76
N GLY A 312 -3.38 18.68 -2.95
CA GLY A 312 -1.97 19.05 -2.83
C GLY A 312 -1.58 20.15 -3.81
N LEU A 313 -2.02 20.06 -5.06
CA LEU A 313 -1.76 21.09 -6.07
C LEU A 313 -2.47 22.41 -5.79
N LYS A 314 -3.73 22.38 -5.32
CA LYS A 314 -4.46 23.58 -4.89
C LYS A 314 -3.76 24.29 -3.74
N ARG A 315 -3.30 23.55 -2.73
CA ARG A 315 -2.52 24.14 -1.62
C ARG A 315 -1.18 24.67 -2.06
N TYR A 316 -0.54 24.02 -3.03
CA TYR A 316 0.70 24.55 -3.61
C TYR A 316 0.46 25.86 -4.36
N TYR A 317 -0.63 25.98 -5.11
CA TYR A 317 -1.04 27.25 -5.73
C TYR A 317 -1.27 28.37 -4.71
N GLU A 318 -1.91 28.06 -3.58
CA GLU A 318 -2.11 29.01 -2.48
C GLU A 318 -0.79 29.45 -1.85
N PHE A 319 0.14 28.53 -1.62
CA PHE A 319 1.49 28.82 -1.11
C PHE A 319 2.29 29.79 -2.01
N LEU A 320 1.98 29.85 -3.31
CA LEU A 320 2.58 30.80 -4.24
C LEU A 320 1.94 32.21 -4.21
N SER A 321 0.98 32.46 -3.32
CA SER A 321 0.26 33.73 -3.15
C SER A 321 0.85 34.57 -2.02
#